data_AF-A0A356VTF4-F1
#
_entry.id   AF-A0A356VTF4-F1
#
_cell.length_a   1.000
_cell.length_b   1.000
_cell.length_c   1.000
_cell.angle_alpha   90.00
_cell.angle_beta   90.00
_cell.angle_gamma   90.00
#
_symmetry.space_group_name_H-M   'P 1'
#
loop_
_entity.id
_entity.type
_entity.pdbx_description
1 polymer ?
#
loop_
_entity_poly.entity_id
_entity_poly.type
_entity_poly.pdbx_seq_one_letter_code
_entity_poly.pdbx_strand_id
1 'polypeptide(L)' 'MSTENPTTVEYIKHHLTNNYVGEGFWTFHLDTIGVSIFLGALIVFFSYRLTRNLEAGVPSGFQNVMESILDFVSTNVKDA' A
#
# COMPACT_ATOMS: atom_id res chain seq x y z
N MET A 1 3.87 -36.50 -18.34
CA MET A 1 4.58 -35.29 -17.92
C MET A 1 4.40 -35.19 -16.41
N SER A 2 5.33 -35.77 -15.65
CA SER A 2 5.22 -35.83 -14.19
C SER A 2 5.51 -34.43 -13.65
N THR A 3 4.58 -33.88 -12.88
CA THR A 3 4.80 -32.65 -12.11
C THR A 3 5.80 -32.98 -11.00
N GLU A 4 7.08 -32.78 -11.30
CA GLU A 4 8.15 -32.82 -10.32
C GLU A 4 7.94 -31.65 -9.33
N ASN A 5 7.64 -31.99 -8.07
CA ASN A 5 7.50 -31.02 -7.00
C ASN A 5 8.83 -30.29 -6.83
N PRO A 6 8.87 -28.94 -6.85
CA PRO A 6 10.11 -28.21 -6.68
C PRO A 6 10.72 -28.56 -5.32
N THR A 7 12.05 -28.73 -5.29
CA THR A 7 12.74 -28.94 -4.01
C THR A 7 12.47 -27.74 -3.09
N THR A 8 12.45 -27.93 -1.76
CA THR A 8 12.18 -26.84 -0.81
C THR A 8 13.09 -25.63 -1.04
N VAL A 9 14.34 -25.88 -1.45
CA VAL A 9 15.32 -24.84 -1.78
C VAL A 9 14.92 -24.05 -3.03
N GLU A 10 14.41 -24.72 -4.06
CA GLU A 10 13.93 -24.10 -5.29
C GLU A 10 12.66 -23.28 -5.06
N TYR A 11 11.75 -23.78 -4.24
CA TYR A 11 10.55 -23.05 -3.81
C TYR A 11 10.89 -21.75 -3.08
N ILE A 12 11.88 -21.78 -2.17
CA ILE A 12 12.37 -20.59 -1.44
C ILE A 12 12.99 -19.58 -2.40
N LYS A 13 13.85 -20.03 -3.33
CA LYS A 13 14.50 -19.14 -4.30
C LYS A 13 13.49 -18.49 -5.25
N HIS A 14 12.47 -19.21 -5.69
CA HIS A 14 11.41 -18.67 -6.53
C HIS A 14 10.63 -17.54 -5.81
N HIS A 15 10.32 -17.70 -4.51
CA HIS A 15 9.62 -16.68 -3.72
C HIS A 15 10.47 -15.45 -3.38
N LEU A 16 11.79 -15.59 -3.41
CA LEU A 16 12.73 -14.48 -3.20
C LEU A 16 13.02 -13.71 -4.49
N THR A 17 12.57 -14.22 -5.65
CA THR A 17 12.79 -13.58 -6.95
C THR A 17 11.61 -12.68 -7.26
N ASN A 18 11.82 -11.38 -7.14
CA ASN A 18 10.83 -10.36 -7.52
C ASN A 18 10.53 -10.43 -9.02
N ASN A 19 9.34 -9.95 -9.40
CA ASN A 19 8.95 -9.84 -10.80
C ASN A 19 9.61 -8.58 -11.40
N TYR A 20 10.75 -8.76 -12.06
CA TYR A 20 11.47 -7.69 -12.73
C TYR A 20 11.46 -7.83 -14.24
N VAL A 21 11.51 -6.70 -14.94
CA VAL A 21 11.67 -6.63 -16.40
C VAL A 21 12.84 -5.71 -16.72
N GLY A 22 13.73 -6.18 -17.60
CA GLY A 22 14.94 -5.50 -18.03
C GLY A 22 16.22 -6.12 -17.47
N GLU A 23 17.37 -5.69 -17.98
CA GLU A 23 18.69 -6.19 -17.58
C GLU A 23 19.62 -5.03 -17.20
N GLY A 24 20.51 -5.28 -16.22
CA GLY A 24 21.49 -4.30 -15.76
C GLY A 24 20.86 -3.12 -15.00
N PHE A 25 21.28 -1.90 -15.31
CA PHE A 25 20.78 -0.68 -14.67
C PHE A 25 19.28 -0.43 -14.91
N TRP A 26 18.72 -0.96 -16.00
CA TRP A 26 17.31 -0.81 -16.38
C TRP A 26 16.43 -1.96 -15.89
N THR A 27 16.69 -2.46 -14.68
CA THR A 27 15.90 -3.54 -14.06
C THR A 27 14.73 -2.94 -13.29
N PHE A 28 13.53 -3.03 -13.84
CA PHE A 28 12.31 -2.52 -13.22
C PHE A 28 11.57 -3.61 -12.45
N HIS A 29 11.39 -3.41 -11.15
CA HIS A 29 10.63 -4.30 -10.27
C HIS A 29 9.14 -3.95 -10.39
N LEU A 30 8.43 -4.65 -11.27
CA LEU A 30 7.03 -4.37 -11.60
C LEU A 30 6.10 -4.61 -10.41
N ASP A 31 6.43 -5.59 -9.57
CA ASP A 31 5.72 -5.86 -8.32
C ASP A 31 5.77 -4.65 -7.38
N THR A 32 6.95 -4.09 -7.17
CA THR A 32 7.20 -2.98 -6.25
C THR A 32 6.59 -1.69 -6.78
N ILE A 33 6.76 -1.42 -8.09
CA ILE A 33 6.16 -0.27 -8.75
C ILE A 33 4.63 -0.36 -8.72
N GLY A 34 4.08 -1.54 -9.03
CA GLY A 34 2.64 -1.78 -9.02
C GLY A 34 2.04 -1.58 -7.63
N VAL A 35 2.64 -2.17 -6.59
CA VAL A 35 2.21 -2.00 -5.20
C VAL A 35 2.34 -0.55 -4.75
N SER A 36 3.42 0.15 -5.12
CA SER A 36 3.61 1.56 -4.75
C SER A 36 2.55 2.47 -5.37
N ILE A 37 2.26 2.30 -6.66
CA ILE A 37 1.20 3.07 -7.34
C ILE A 37 -0.16 2.74 -6.74
N PHE A 38 -0.42 1.46 -6.46
CA PHE A 38 -1.66 1.02 -5.83
C PHE A 38 -1.85 1.65 -4.45
N LEU A 39 -0.84 1.60 -3.57
CA LEU A 39 -0.90 2.24 -2.25
C LEU A 39 -1.08 3.76 -2.37
N GLY A 40 -0.35 4.41 -3.28
CA GLY A 40 -0.49 5.85 -3.52
C GLY A 40 -1.91 6.22 -3.97
N ALA A 41 -2.46 5.49 -4.93
CA ALA A 41 -3.83 5.67 -5.41
C ALA A 41 -4.86 5.39 -4.30
N LEU A 42 -4.62 4.38 -3.47
CA LEU A 42 -5.47 4.02 -2.35
C LEU A 42 -5.51 5.16 -1.31
N ILE A 43 -4.37 5.75 -0.95
CA ILE A 43 -4.32 6.90 -0.05
C ILE A 43 -5.10 8.08 -0.62
N VAL A 44 -4.88 8.44 -1.90
CA VAL A 44 -5.61 9.54 -2.56
C VAL A 44 -7.11 9.25 -2.58
N PHE A 45 -7.51 8.02 -2.88
CA PHE A 45 -8.90 7.59 -2.90
C PHE A 45 -9.56 7.70 -1.52
N PHE A 46 -8.89 7.23 -0.46
CA PHE A 46 -9.40 7.35 0.90
C PHE A 46 -9.53 8.81 1.35
N SER A 47 -8.53 9.65 1.07
CA SER A 47 -8.59 11.09 1.37
C SER A 47 -9.73 11.77 0.62
N TYR A 48 -9.90 11.48 -0.68
CA TYR A 48 -11.01 12.03 -1.47
C TYR A 48 -12.38 11.59 -0.94
N ARG A 49 -12.52 10.30 -0.56
CA ARG A 49 -13.75 9.77 0.01
C ARG A 49 -14.03 10.39 1.38
N LEU A 50 -13.01 10.61 2.21
CA LEU A 50 -13.17 11.28 3.50
C LEU A 50 -13.70 12.70 3.30
N THR A 51 -13.02 13.53 2.47
CA THR A 51 -13.42 14.92 2.22
C THR A 51 -14.85 15.06 1.70
N ARG A 52 -15.33 14.12 0.88
CA ARG A 52 -16.71 14.13 0.38
C ARG A 52 -17.78 13.78 1.39
N ASN A 53 -17.43 13.10 2.47
CA ASN A 53 -18.37 12.67 3.52
C ASN A 53 -18.23 13.49 4.80
N LEU A 54 -17.49 14.61 4.78
CA LEU A 54 -17.41 15.52 5.92
C LEU A 54 -18.71 16.31 6.02
N GLU A 55 -19.48 16.04 7.07
CA GLU A 55 -20.62 16.87 7.46
C GLU A 55 -20.25 17.65 8.74
N ALA A 56 -20.49 18.96 8.73
CA ALA A 56 -20.17 19.86 9.85
C ALA A 56 -21.21 19.83 10.99
N GLY A 57 -22.34 19.15 10.78
CA GLY A 57 -23.49 19.16 11.69
C GLY A 57 -23.42 18.05 12.74
N VAL A 58 -23.65 16.81 12.34
CA VAL A 58 -23.63 15.64 13.23
C VAL A 58 -22.65 14.63 12.63
N PRO A 59 -21.42 14.49 13.17
CA PRO A 59 -20.40 13.65 12.57
C PRO A 59 -20.86 12.18 12.59
N SER A 60 -20.79 11.55 11.42
CA SER A 60 -20.95 10.09 11.29
C SER A 60 -19.86 9.36 12.09
N GLY A 61 -20.15 8.16 12.60
CA GLY A 61 -19.16 7.38 13.37
C GLY A 61 -17.84 7.14 12.61
N PHE A 62 -17.88 7.07 11.28
CA PHE A 62 -16.68 6.95 10.44
C PHE A 62 -15.86 8.24 10.36
N GLN A 63 -16.51 9.40 10.39
CA GLN A 63 -15.84 10.71 10.43
C GLN A 63 -15.06 10.88 11.74
N ASN A 64 -15.65 10.52 12.88
CA ASN A 64 -14.99 10.61 14.19
C ASN A 64 -13.69 9.76 14.27
N VAL A 65 -13.71 8.54 13.73
CA VAL A 65 -12.50 7.68 13.70
C VAL A 65 -11.41 8.29 12.82
N MET A 66 -11.78 8.87 11.67
CA MET A 66 -10.81 9.51 10.77
C MET A 66 -10.26 10.83 11.34
N GLU A 67 -11.10 11.65 11.96
CA GLU A 67 -10.69 12.86 12.68
C GLU A 67 -9.71 12.51 13.81
N SER A 68 -9.99 11.48 14.61
CA SER A 68 -9.10 11.02 15.68
C SER A 68 -7.70 10.60 15.17
N ILE A 69 -7.64 9.91 14.01
CA ILE A 69 -6.36 9.52 13.39
C ILE A 69 -5.61 10.74 12.85
N LEU A 70 -6.32 11.67 12.20
CA LEU A 70 -5.72 12.90 11.66
C LEU A 70 -5.18 13.80 12.77
N ASP A 71 -5.92 13.96 13.87
CA ASP A 71 -5.48 14.72 15.03
C ASP A 71 -4.24 14.08 15.67
N PHE A 72 -4.22 12.76 15.81
CA PHE A 72 -3.03 12.05 16.29
C PHE A 72 -1.81 12.32 15.40
N VAL A 73 -1.95 12.21 14.07
CA VAL A 73 -0.85 12.50 13.14
C VAL A 73 -0.44 13.97 13.22
N SER A 74 -1.39 14.90 13.29
CA SER A 74 -1.09 16.34 13.40
C SER A 74 -0.33 16.68 14.68
N THR A 75 -0.65 16.02 15.80
CA THR A 75 0.08 16.22 17.06
C THR A 75 1.51 15.69 16.93
N ASN A 76 1.70 14.48 16.40
CA ASN A 76 3.05 13.93 16.18
C ASN A 76 3.92 14.80 15.27
N VAL A 77 3.35 15.42 14.23
CA VAL A 77 4.08 16.33 13.32
C VAL A 77 4.41 17.67 13.97
N LYS A 78 3.59 18.14 14.92
CA LYS A 78 3.83 19.39 15.66
C LYS A 78 4.81 19.21 16.81
N ASP A 79 4.84 18.03 17.40
CA ASP A 79 5.71 17.68 18.54
C ASP A 79 7.12 17.22 18.09
N ALA A 80 7.27 16.83 16.82
CA ALA A 80 8.55 16.52 16.19
C ALA A 80 9.29 17.78 15.68
#